data_AF-A0A1Y4QU44-F1
#
_entry.id   AF-A0A1Y4QU44-F1
#
_cell.length_a   1.000
_cell.length_b   1.000
_cell.length_c   1.000
_cell.angle_alpha   90.00
_cell.angle_beta   90.00
_cell.angle_gamma   90.00
#
_symmetry.space_group_name_H-M   'P 1'
#
loop_
_entity.id
_entity.type
_entity.pdbx_description
1 polymer ?
#
loop_
_entity_poly.entity_id
_entity_poly.type
_entity_poly.pdbx_seq_one_letter_code
_entity_poly.pdbx_strand_id
1 'polypeptide(L)' 'MCNLQVKKQYFDKICNGSIKHLIVCKEEGIQVGDCISLWTHDHHRCIVKVEYIDCEGSQLAEDYCIVKVEKV' A
#
# COMPACT_ATOMS: atom_id res chain seq x y z
N MET A 1 -11.61 -5.77 -1.02
CA MET A 1 -11.08 -4.39 -1.05
C MET A 1 -10.42 -4.14 0.30
N CYS A 2 -9.09 -4.14 0.33
CA CYS A 2 -8.31 -3.92 1.55
C CYS A 2 -8.38 -2.42 1.95
N ASN A 3 -8.50 -2.13 3.24
CA ASN A 3 -8.52 -0.77 3.77
C ASN A 3 -7.32 -0.56 4.69
N LEU A 4 -6.33 0.19 4.24
CA LEU A 4 -5.12 0.43 5.04
C LEU A 4 -5.14 1.84 5.63
N GLN A 5 -4.94 1.90 6.93
CA GLN A 5 -4.73 3.16 7.60
C GLN A 5 -3.29 3.63 7.39
N VAL A 6 -3.13 4.90 7.01
CA VAL A 6 -1.81 5.50 6.81
C VAL A 6 -1.68 6.81 7.58
N LYS A 7 -0.48 7.10 8.08
CA LYS A 7 -0.20 8.41 8.67
C LYS A 7 -0.27 9.48 7.58
N LYS A 8 -0.88 10.63 7.91
CA LYS A 8 -1.11 11.76 6.98
C LYS A 8 0.14 12.18 6.21
N GLN A 9 1.29 12.22 6.88
CA GLN A 9 2.58 12.59 6.28
C GLN A 9 3.03 11.72 5.10
N TYR A 10 2.56 10.46 5.02
CA TYR A 10 2.83 9.56 3.91
C TYR A 10 1.65 9.51 2.93
N PHE A 11 0.43 9.65 3.43
CA PHE A 11 -0.78 9.65 2.62
C PHE A 11 -0.68 10.60 1.42
N ASP A 12 -0.35 11.87 1.67
CA ASP A 12 -0.25 12.87 0.59
C ASP A 12 0.82 12.50 -0.44
N LYS A 13 1.94 11.93 0.02
CA LYS A 13 3.04 11.46 -0.84
C LYS A 13 2.68 10.22 -1.65
N ILE A 14 1.83 9.34 -1.14
CA ILE A 14 1.35 8.19 -1.89
C ILE A 14 0.33 8.65 -2.94
N CYS A 15 -0.61 9.51 -2.53
CA CYS A 15 -1.71 9.98 -3.38
C CYS A 15 -1.31 11.01 -4.43
N ASN A 16 -0.11 11.57 -4.35
CA ASN A 16 0.50 12.35 -5.42
C ASN A 16 1.52 11.53 -6.24
N GLY A 17 1.74 10.25 -5.90
CA GLY A 17 2.64 9.35 -6.61
C GLY A 17 4.13 9.50 -6.28
N SER A 18 4.51 10.33 -5.30
CA SER A 18 5.90 10.47 -4.83
C SER A 18 6.39 9.22 -4.10
N ILE A 19 5.50 8.51 -3.41
CA ILE A 19 5.74 7.20 -2.83
C ILE A 19 4.87 6.20 -3.59
N LYS A 20 5.52 5.20 -4.19
CA LYS A 20 4.85 4.13 -4.94
C LYS A 20 5.03 2.75 -4.32
N HIS A 21 5.69 2.63 -3.17
CA HIS A 21 5.93 1.36 -2.51
C HIS A 21 5.38 1.40 -1.10
N LEU A 22 4.61 0.37 -0.73
CA LEU A 22 4.08 0.12 0.59
C LEU A 22 4.72 -1.14 1.16
N ILE A 23 4.83 -1.21 2.49
CA ILE A 23 5.18 -2.45 3.18
C ILE A 23 3.91 -2.92 3.86
N VAL A 24 3.47 -4.15 3.58
CA VAL A 24 2.22 -4.73 4.11
C VAL A 24 2.48 -6.12 4.66
N CYS A 25 1.66 -6.56 5.62
CA CYS A 25 1.69 -7.93 6.12
C CYS A 25 1.18 -8.91 5.05
N LYS A 26 1.79 -10.09 4.95
CA LYS A 26 1.35 -11.19 4.07
C LYS A 26 -0.09 -11.62 4.35
N GLU A 27 -0.51 -11.56 5.61
CA GLU A 27 -1.85 -11.94 6.06
C GLU A 27 -2.98 -11.08 5.45
N GLU A 28 -2.67 -9.86 4.98
CA GLU A 28 -3.65 -9.02 4.27
C GLU A 28 -4.08 -9.63 2.93
N GLY A 29 -3.35 -10.62 2.42
CA GLY A 29 -3.72 -11.40 1.23
C GLY A 29 -3.81 -10.57 -0.06
N ILE A 30 -3.11 -9.43 -0.11
CA ILE A 30 -3.12 -8.50 -1.24
C ILE A 30 -2.53 -9.17 -2.49
N GLN A 31 -3.17 -8.97 -3.64
CA GLN A 31 -2.75 -9.52 -4.93
C GLN A 31 -2.50 -8.42 -5.97
N VAL A 32 -1.73 -8.75 -7.01
CA VAL A 32 -1.53 -7.85 -8.15
C VAL A 32 -2.87 -7.58 -8.84
N GLY A 33 -3.16 -6.31 -9.10
CA GLY A 33 -4.43 -5.84 -9.66
C GLY A 33 -5.44 -5.38 -8.61
N ASP A 34 -5.23 -5.66 -7.33
CA ASP A 34 -6.16 -5.24 -6.27
C ASP A 34 -6.18 -3.72 -6.09
N CYS A 35 -7.36 -3.22 -5.73
CA CYS A 35 -7.52 -1.84 -5.25
C CYS A 35 -7.46 -1.80 -3.72
N ILE A 36 -6.60 -0.93 -3.20
CA ILE A 36 -6.44 -0.64 -1.78
C ILE A 36 -6.99 0.75 -1.51
N SER A 37 -7.87 0.85 -0.52
CA SER A 37 -8.38 2.12 -0.01
C SER A 37 -7.50 2.56 1.16
N LEU A 38 -6.70 3.60 0.90
CA LEU A 38 -5.89 4.27 1.92
C LEU A 38 -6.75 5.29 2.64
N TRP A 39 -6.68 5.32 3.97
CA TRP A 39 -7.39 6.31 4.75
C TRP A 39 -6.54 6.88 5.89
N THR A 40 -6.87 8.10 6.31
CA THR A 40 -6.23 8.78 7.46
C THR A 40 -7.26 9.04 8.56
N HIS A 41 -6.81 9.27 9.80
CA HIS A 41 -7.69 9.62 10.92
C HIS A 41 -8.59 10.85 10.63
N ASP A 42 -8.14 11.78 9.77
CA ASP A 42 -8.88 12.98 9.36
C ASP A 42 -9.92 12.69 8.25
N HIS A 43 -10.31 11.43 8.06
CA HIS A 43 -11.29 10.96 7.06
C HIS A 43 -10.92 11.18 5.58
N HIS A 44 -9.67 11.54 5.25
CA HIS A 44 -9.22 11.52 3.86
C HIS A 44 -9.11 10.10 3.32
N ARG A 45 -9.46 9.92 2.03
CA ARG A 45 -9.42 8.64 1.32
C ARG A 45 -8.73 8.75 -0.03
N CYS A 46 -8.06 7.68 -0.43
CA CYS A 46 -7.31 7.61 -1.67
C CYS A 46 -7.22 6.16 -2.12
N ILE A 47 -7.54 5.89 -3.37
CA ILE A 47 -7.53 4.54 -3.92
C ILE A 47 -6.26 4.37 -4.73
N VAL A 48 -5.55 3.30 -4.46
CA VAL A 48 -4.37 2.89 -5.22
C VAL A 48 -4.55 1.46 -5.72
N LYS A 49 -3.99 1.17 -6.88
CA LYS A 49 -3.99 -0.16 -7.49
C LYS A 49 -2.62 -0.79 -7.32
N VAL A 50 -2.60 -2.10 -7.01
CA VAL A 50 -1.37 -2.88 -6.87
C VAL A 50 -0.87 -3.29 -8.24
N GLU A 51 0.37 -2.92 -8.53
CA GLU A 51 1.04 -3.22 -9.80
C GLU A 51 2.08 -4.33 -9.65
N TYR A 52 2.65 -4.51 -8.46
CA TYR A 52 3.68 -5.51 -8.20
C TYR A 52 3.78 -5.84 -6.71
N ILE A 53 4.19 -7.07 -6.38
CA ILE A 53 4.40 -7.57 -5.02
C ILE A 53 5.74 -8.32 -4.97
N ASP A 54 6.55 -8.01 -3.96
CA ASP A 54 7.77 -8.74 -3.61
C ASP A 54 7.72 -9.19 -2.15
N CYS A 55 7.69 -10.50 -1.95
CA CYS A 55 7.60 -11.14 -0.64
C CYS A 55 8.84 -11.96 -0.25
N GLU A 56 9.79 -12.12 -1.17
CA GLU A 56 10.93 -13.04 -1.04
C GLU A 56 12.27 -12.35 -1.30
N GLY A 57 12.31 -11.30 -2.13
CA GLY A 57 13.51 -10.52 -2.45
C GLY A 57 13.78 -9.37 -1.49
N SER A 58 12.82 -9.03 -0.63
CA SER A 58 12.95 -7.97 0.36
C SER A 58 13.65 -8.47 1.62
N GLN A 59 14.70 -7.78 2.08
CA GLN A 59 15.36 -8.01 3.39
C GLN A 59 14.45 -7.67 4.60
N LEU A 60 13.13 -7.73 4.41
CA LEU A 60 12.12 -7.51 5.43
C LEU A 60 11.93 -8.79 6.25
N ALA A 61 11.30 -8.63 7.42
CA ALA A 61 10.86 -9.79 8.21
C ALA A 61 9.96 -10.71 7.36
N GLU A 62 10.01 -12.01 7.63
CA GLU A 62 9.38 -13.06 6.83
C GLU A 62 7.88 -12.85 6.57
N ASP A 63 7.20 -12.07 7.42
CA ASP A 63 5.75 -11.83 7.36
C ASP A 63 5.33 -10.60 6.54
N TYR A 64 6.28 -9.89 5.91
CA TYR A 64 6.00 -8.67 5.17
C TYR A 64 6.36 -8.78 3.69
N CYS A 65 5.66 -8.00 2.87
CA CYS A 65 5.97 -7.82 1.45
C CYS A 65 6.05 -6.34 1.11
N ILE A 66 6.88 -6.03 0.11
CA ILE A 66 6.88 -4.73 -0.56
C ILE A 66 5.85 -4.78 -1.69
N VAL A 67 4.95 -3.82 -1.71
CA VAL A 67 3.89 -3.70 -2.70
C VAL A 67 4.07 -2.41 -3.48
N LYS A 68 4.23 -2.50 -4.80
CA LYS A 68 4.19 -1.32 -5.66
C LYS A 68 2.75 -0.97 -5.96
N VAL A 69 2.40 0.29 -5.76
CA VAL A 69 1.06 0.83 -5.99
C VAL A 69 1.12 2.07 -6.88
N GLU A 70 0.06 2.27 -7.66
CA GLU A 70 -0.20 3.51 -8.38
C GLU A 70 -1.58 4.05 -8.06
N LYS A 71 -1.70 5.38 -8.01
CA LYS A 71 -3.00 6.01 -7.81
C LYS A 71 -3.91 5.72 -9.00
N VAL A 72 -5.16 5.38 -8.69
CA VAL A 72 -6.26 5.23 -9.66
C VAL A 72 -6.83 6.60 -10.01
#